data_AF-B7RVY9-F1
#
_entry.id   AF-B7RVY9-F1
#
_cell.length_a   1.000
_cell.length_b   1.000
_cell.length_c   1.000
_cell.angle_alpha   90.00
_cell.angle_beta   90.00
_cell.angle_gamma   90.00
#
_symmetry.space_group_name_H-M   'P 1'
#
loop_
_entity.id
_entity.type
_entity.pdbx_description
1 polymer ?
#
loop_
_entity_poly.entity_id
_entity_poly.type
_entity_poly.pdbx_seq_one_letter_code
_entity_poly.pdbx_strand_id
1 'polypeptide(L)'
;MQKLSPSPDNIFLITDGLPTQGTSPPRGTKVSGKDRQKLYRQAIRQLPTGVPINIILAPMEGDPMAASEFWQLAQVSQGTLLSPSRDWP
;
A
#
# COMPACT_ATOMS: atom_id res chain seq x y z
N MET A 1 14.46 -0.87 5.64
CA MET A 1 13.45 -0.70 6.70
C MET A 1 14.12 -0.80 8.06
N GLN A 2 13.76 0.07 9.00
CA GLN A 2 14.14 -0.11 10.40
C GLN A 2 13.53 -1.42 10.90
N LYS A 3 14.34 -2.30 11.48
CA LYS A 3 13.85 -3.55 12.07
C LYS A 3 13.25 -3.20 13.43
N LEU A 4 11.93 -3.33 13.56
CA LEU A 4 11.27 -3.29 14.85
C LEU A 4 11.70 -4.52 15.66
N SER A 5 11.96 -4.34 16.94
CA SER A 5 12.26 -5.42 17.88
C SER A 5 11.39 -5.26 19.12
N PRO A 6 10.40 -6.16 19.35
CA PRO A 6 10.05 -7.32 18.52
C PRO A 6 9.46 -6.95 17.15
N SER A 7 9.38 -7.94 16.25
CA SER A 7 8.66 -7.78 14.98
C SER A 7 7.19 -7.42 15.23
N PRO A 8 6.55 -6.65 14.33
CA PRO A 8 5.13 -6.31 14.49
C PRO A 8 4.24 -7.54 14.31
N ASP A 9 3.20 -7.65 15.14
CA ASP A 9 2.18 -8.70 15.02
C ASP A 9 1.08 -8.34 14.00
N ASN A 10 0.89 -7.04 13.73
CA ASN A 10 -0.09 -6.52 12.76
C ASN A 10 0.43 -5.22 12.13
N ILE A 11 0.12 -5.01 10.85
CA ILE A 11 0.43 -3.76 10.13
C ILE A 11 -0.88 -3.12 9.66
N PHE A 12 -1.04 -1.83 9.93
CA PHE A 12 -2.13 -1.01 9.38
C PHE A 12 -1.55 -0.05 8.34
N LEU A 13 -1.96 -0.19 7.09
CA LEU A 13 -1.62 0.71 6.00
C LEU A 13 -2.81 1.63 5.72
N ILE A 14 -2.61 2.92 5.94
CA ILE A 14 -3.59 3.96 5.59
C ILE A 14 -3.05 4.68 4.37
N THR A 15 -3.78 4.65 3.27
CA THR A 15 -3.34 5.25 2.00
C THR A 15 -4.54 5.69 1.18
N ASP A 16 -4.31 6.61 0.26
CA ASP A 16 -5.27 7.03 -0.73
C ASP A 16 -4.99 6.38 -2.09
N GLY A 17 -3.75 6.00 -2.42
CA GLY A 17 -3.44 5.34 -3.68
C GLY A 17 -2.14 4.52 -3.67
N LEU A 18 -1.69 4.13 -4.87
CA LEU A 18 -0.40 3.47 -5.04
C LEU A 18 0.76 4.46 -4.85
N PRO A 19 1.93 3.99 -4.38
CA PRO A 19 3.08 4.86 -4.15
C PRO A 19 3.52 5.57 -5.43
N THR A 20 3.77 6.87 -5.30
CA THR A 20 4.32 7.72 -6.37
C THR A 20 5.84 7.90 -6.26
N GLN A 21 6.44 7.46 -5.16
CA GLN A 21 7.87 7.59 -4.90
C GLN A 21 8.46 6.27 -4.39
N GLY A 22 9.72 6.01 -4.75
CA GLY A 22 10.49 4.89 -4.25
C GLY A 22 11.47 5.32 -3.16
N THR A 23 12.53 4.53 -2.95
CA THR A 23 13.62 4.89 -2.02
C THR A 23 14.42 6.10 -2.47
N SER A 24 14.42 6.39 -3.77
CA SER A 24 15.05 7.57 -4.36
C SER A 24 13.99 8.50 -4.95
N PRO A 25 14.18 9.83 -4.88
CA PRO A 25 13.25 10.78 -5.46
C PRO A 25 13.04 10.53 -6.96
N PRO A 26 11.81 10.70 -7.49
CA PRO A 26 11.57 10.61 -8.92
C PRO A 26 12.32 11.71 -9.66
N ARG A 27 12.85 11.41 -10.85
CA ARG A 27 13.57 12.38 -11.70
C ARG A 27 12.65 13.43 -12.34
N GLY A 28 11.33 13.30 -12.23
CA GLY A 28 10.35 14.18 -12.84
C GLY A 28 9.12 14.36 -11.96
N THR A 29 8.20 15.22 -12.40
CA THR A 29 7.01 15.64 -11.63
C THR A 29 5.76 14.78 -11.89
N LYS A 30 5.84 13.79 -12.79
CA LYS A 30 4.73 12.91 -13.15
C LYS A 30 5.14 11.44 -13.03
N VAL A 31 4.19 10.62 -12.59
CA VAL A 31 4.36 9.17 -12.42
C VAL A 31 3.20 8.47 -13.10
N SER A 32 3.48 7.57 -14.04
CA SER A 32 2.45 6.80 -14.74
C SER A 32 1.83 5.74 -13.82
N GLY A 33 0.61 5.29 -14.10
CA GLY A 33 -0.01 4.19 -13.33
C GLY A 33 0.84 2.92 -13.30
N LYS A 34 1.49 2.59 -14.43
CA LYS A 34 2.43 1.45 -14.52
C LYS A 34 3.64 1.63 -13.61
N ASP A 35 4.16 2.85 -13.48
CA ASP A 35 5.29 3.11 -12.59
C ASP A 35 4.88 3.04 -11.12
N ARG A 36 3.67 3.50 -10.77
CA ARG A 36 3.12 3.30 -9.43
C ARG A 36 3.00 1.82 -9.05
N GLN A 37 2.54 0.96 -9.95
CA GLN A 37 2.53 -0.49 -9.73
C GLN A 37 3.93 -1.09 -9.55
N LYS A 38 4.93 -0.60 -10.29
CA LYS A 38 6.32 -1.04 -10.08
C LYS A 38 6.82 -0.63 -8.70
N LEU A 39 6.58 0.61 -8.29
CA LEU A 39 6.93 1.13 -6.97
C LEU A 39 6.24 0.33 -5.87
N TYR A 40 4.96 0.02 -6.04
CA TYR A 40 4.20 -0.84 -5.15
C TYR A 40 4.84 -2.22 -5.00
N ARG A 41 5.13 -2.90 -6.11
CA ARG A 41 5.80 -4.21 -6.12
C ARG A 41 7.17 -4.18 -5.45
N GLN A 42 7.90 -3.08 -5.58
CA GLN A 42 9.18 -2.88 -4.88
C GLN A 42 8.98 -2.66 -3.38
N ALA A 43 7.93 -1.95 -2.97
CA ALA A 43 7.61 -1.68 -1.58
C ALA A 43 7.19 -2.97 -0.84
N ILE A 44 6.27 -3.76 -1.41
CA ILE A 44 5.77 -4.97 -0.74
C ILE A 44 6.85 -6.03 -0.51
N ARG A 45 7.90 -6.07 -1.34
CA ARG A 45 9.06 -6.97 -1.15
C ARG A 45 9.87 -6.67 0.10
N GLN A 46 9.71 -5.48 0.68
CA GLN A 46 10.41 -5.08 1.89
C GLN A 46 9.60 -5.42 3.15
N LEU A 47 8.30 -5.70 3.00
CA LEU A 47 7.43 -5.98 4.14
C LEU A 47 7.84 -7.28 4.85
N PRO A 48 7.66 -7.35 6.17
CA PRO A 48 7.89 -8.59 6.91
C PRO A 48 6.92 -9.67 6.44
N THR A 49 7.43 -10.90 6.34
CA THR A 49 6.63 -12.07 5.98
C THR A 49 5.85 -12.59 7.18
N GLY A 50 4.63 -13.08 6.96
CA GLY A 50 3.82 -13.71 8.00
C GLY A 50 3.13 -12.73 8.97
N VAL A 51 3.07 -11.45 8.63
CA VAL A 51 2.37 -10.41 9.41
C VAL A 51 1.13 -9.97 8.64
N PRO A 52 -0.08 -9.99 9.24
CA PRO A 52 -1.29 -9.46 8.64
C PRO A 52 -1.19 -7.98 8.29
N ILE A 53 -1.60 -7.64 7.06
CA ILE A 53 -1.62 -6.26 6.57
C ILE A 53 -3.07 -5.83 6.37
N ASN A 54 -3.54 -4.99 7.28
CA ASN A 54 -4.85 -4.37 7.24
C ASN A 54 -4.74 -3.02 6.53
N ILE A 55 -5.57 -2.80 5.52
CA ILE A 55 -5.45 -1.66 4.62
C ILE A 55 -6.71 -0.83 4.74
N ILE A 56 -6.55 0.46 4.99
CA ILE A 56 -7.61 1.45 4.92
C ILE A 56 -7.32 2.29 3.68
N LEU A 57 -8.06 2.01 2.60
CA LEU A 57 -7.95 2.71 1.34
C LEU A 57 -8.96 3.86 1.31
N ALA A 58 -8.48 5.08 1.52
CA ALA A 58 -9.32 6.26 1.40
C ALA A 58 -9.86 6.37 -0.04
N PRO A 59 -11.09 6.86 -0.23
CA PRO A 59 -11.72 6.93 -1.54
C PRO A 59 -10.94 7.88 -2.46
N MET A 60 -10.22 7.32 -3.42
CA MET A 60 -9.40 8.07 -4.37
C MET A 60 -10.06 8.23 -5.72
N GLU A 61 -9.96 9.44 -6.26
CA GLU A 61 -10.27 9.72 -7.65
C GLU A 61 -8.99 9.57 -8.48
N GLY A 62 -8.90 8.55 -9.34
CA GLY A 62 -7.84 8.45 -10.35
C GLY A 62 -6.74 7.40 -10.16
N ASP A 63 -6.86 6.45 -9.23
CA ASP A 63 -5.98 5.26 -9.18
C ASP A 63 -6.79 3.94 -9.20
N PRO A 64 -7.30 3.53 -10.38
CA PRO A 64 -8.17 2.35 -10.48
C PRO A 64 -7.46 1.04 -10.12
N MET A 65 -6.13 1.02 -10.09
CA MET A 65 -5.35 -0.17 -9.76
C MET A 65 -5.08 -0.31 -8.27
N ALA A 66 -5.21 0.76 -7.48
CA ALA A 66 -4.93 0.71 -6.04
C ALA A 66 -5.80 -0.33 -5.32
N ALA A 67 -7.11 -0.33 -5.58
CA ALA A 67 -8.04 -1.24 -4.90
C ALA A 67 -7.72 -2.72 -5.15
N SER A 68 -7.43 -3.10 -6.40
CA SER A 68 -7.12 -4.50 -6.74
C SER A 68 -5.78 -4.97 -6.19
N GLU A 69 -4.75 -4.13 -6.29
CA GLU A 69 -3.40 -4.42 -5.78
C GLU A 69 -3.41 -4.56 -4.24
N PHE A 70 -4.10 -3.66 -3.54
CA PHE A 70 -4.21 -3.73 -2.08
C PHE A 70 -5.10 -4.87 -1.61
N TRP A 71 -6.19 -5.17 -2.31
CA TRP A 71 -7.01 -6.35 -2.00
C TRP A 71 -6.20 -7.65 -2.06
N GLN A 72 -5.36 -7.79 -3.09
CA GLN A 72 -4.49 -8.96 -3.22
C GLN A 72 -3.48 -9.05 -2.06
N LEU A 73 -2.90 -7.92 -1.63
CA LEU A 73 -1.96 -7.89 -0.50
C LEU A 73 -2.62 -8.25 0.83
N ALA A 74 -3.81 -7.70 1.08
CA ALA A 74 -4.60 -8.07 2.26
C ALA A 74 -4.88 -9.57 2.28
N GLN A 75 -5.31 -10.16 1.15
CA GLN A 75 -5.56 -11.61 1.07
C GLN A 75 -4.31 -12.45 1.34
N VAL A 76 -3.20 -12.16 0.65
CA VAL A 76 -1.96 -12.96 0.77
C VAL A 76 -1.34 -12.84 2.16
N SER A 77 -1.51 -11.71 2.84
CA SER A 77 -1.03 -11.50 4.21
C SER A 77 -2.01 -11.95 5.29
N GLN A 78 -3.21 -12.43 4.93
CA GLN A 78 -4.31 -12.71 5.88
C GLN A 78 -4.79 -11.47 6.66
N GLY A 79 -4.66 -10.28 6.07
CA GLY A 79 -5.24 -9.05 6.58
C GLY A 79 -6.59 -8.72 5.94
N THR A 80 -7.00 -7.46 6.08
CA THR A 80 -8.29 -6.95 5.61
C THR A 80 -8.13 -5.70 4.76
N LEU A 81 -9.09 -5.41 3.89
CA LEU A 81 -9.18 -4.15 3.14
C LEU A 81 -10.50 -3.46 3.49
N LEU A 82 -10.41 -2.24 4.01
CA LEU A 82 -11.53 -1.33 4.24
C LEU A 82 -11.41 -0.16 3.26
N SER A 83 -12.48 0.15 2.53
CA SER A 83 -12.57 1.36 1.70
C SER A 83 -13.74 2.20 2.21
N PRO A 84 -13.53 3.07 3.22
CA PRO A 84 -14.60 3.90 3.76
C PRO A 84 -15.16 4.87 2.72
N SER A 85 -16.39 5.33 2.95
CA SER A 85 -16.99 6.43 2.18
C SER A 85 -16.26 7.75 2.44
N ARG A 86 -16.46 8.76 1.57
CA ARG A 86 -15.86 10.10 1.75
C ARG A 86 -16.27 10.76 3.07
N ASP A 87 -17.44 10.42 3.59
CA ASP A 87 -18.05 11.03 4.78
C ASP A 87 -17.70 10.29 6.09
N TRP A 88 -16.79 9.32 6.06
CA TRP A 88 -16.28 8.61 7.24
C TRP A 88 -15.31 9.49 8.06
N PRO A 89 -15.29 9.41 9.40
CA PRO A 89 -16.02 8.46 10.25
C PRO A 89 -17.49 8.77 10.48
#